data_AF-A0A1F8DXS2-F1
#
_entry.id   AF-A0A1F8DXS2-F1
#
_cell.length_a   1.000
_cell.length_b   1.000
_cell.length_c   1.000
_cell.angle_alpha   90.00
_cell.angle_beta   90.00
_cell.angle_gamma   90.00
#
_symmetry.space_group_name_H-M   'P 1'
#
loop_
_entity.id
_entity.type
_entity.pdbx_description
1 polymer ?
#
loop_
_entity_poly.entity_id
_entity_poly.type
_entity_poly.pdbx_seq_one_letter_code
_entity_poly.pdbx_strand_id
1 'polypeptide(L)'
;MPEFKMITHEHVPLRYELLWSAPDKTLVLRIHKDIISLFPAISNETPIVKHFMTEFGFQSFVGTLTGNFGFDDVFKLNRKNDSTEFVELLVKLPKIRVLEKEPCTHCNGTGKRVQHSKRGKCLRCHGKGRCYTYNWKKAYAISASFGLFFRMIEFPKKETSSLLPQLLLIRTTTAKGIHGGSLGGNMSIPLCNWMRTFPFDERFDLPEVEQATRASYETMMGRTEYERFGAYTHCGKLVADCPGDACGIHPNDWHEDLLSGHAFACHNVDSPAQQISLLVALAALCDKARKEILS
;
A
#
# COMPACT_ATOMS: atom_id res chain seq x y z
N MET A 1 1.82 -14.43 30.30
CA MET A 1 2.02 -13.69 29.03
C MET A 1 0.96 -14.18 28.07
N PRO A 2 0.28 -13.32 27.30
CA PRO A 2 -0.62 -13.81 26.25
C PRO A 2 0.17 -14.66 25.26
N GLU A 3 -0.39 -15.80 24.87
CA GLU A 3 0.19 -16.70 23.88
C GLU A 3 0.28 -15.97 22.53
N PHE A 4 1.46 -16.00 21.93
CA PHE A 4 1.73 -15.29 20.68
C PHE A 4 1.30 -16.15 19.51
N LYS A 5 0.29 -15.69 18.75
CA LYS A 5 -0.15 -16.41 17.56
C LYS A 5 0.55 -15.95 16.30
N MET A 6 1.06 -16.91 15.53
CA MET A 6 1.63 -16.67 14.21
C MET A 6 0.59 -16.92 13.13
N ILE A 7 0.21 -15.88 12.38
CA ILE A 7 -0.81 -15.98 11.33
C ILE A 7 -0.47 -16.99 10.22
N THR A 8 0.82 -17.33 10.06
CA THR A 8 1.30 -18.35 9.12
C THR A 8 1.03 -19.77 9.60
N HIS A 9 0.83 -20.00 10.90
CA HIS A 9 0.63 -21.34 11.48
C HIS A 9 -0.73 -21.49 12.18
N GLU A 10 -1.42 -20.38 12.44
CA GLU A 10 -2.60 -20.36 13.28
C GLU A 10 -3.69 -19.45 12.71
N HIS A 11 -4.94 -19.80 12.99
CA HIS A 11 -6.07 -18.93 12.71
C HIS A 11 -6.10 -17.77 13.69
N VAL A 12 -5.90 -16.57 13.16
CA VAL A 12 -5.97 -15.31 13.90
C VAL A 12 -7.27 -14.59 13.56
N PRO A 13 -8.12 -14.24 14.54
CA PRO A 13 -9.32 -13.43 14.32
C PRO A 13 -9.03 -12.10 13.64
N LEU A 14 -9.95 -11.63 12.81
CA LEU A 14 -9.80 -10.41 12.01
C LEU A 14 -9.60 -9.18 12.88
N ARG A 15 -8.50 -8.45 12.63
CA ARG A 15 -8.13 -7.21 13.32
C ARG A 15 -8.38 -6.01 12.42
N TYR A 16 -7.96 -6.10 11.16
CA TYR A 16 -8.14 -5.07 10.16
C TYR A 16 -8.15 -5.64 8.74
N GLU A 17 -8.62 -4.84 7.79
CA GLU A 17 -8.60 -5.12 6.37
C GLU A 17 -8.19 -3.85 5.61
N LEU A 18 -7.55 -4.06 4.46
CA LEU A 18 -7.44 -3.02 3.44
C LEU A 18 -8.43 -3.35 2.32
N LEU A 19 -9.20 -2.35 1.90
CA LEU A 19 -10.16 -2.45 0.80
C LEU A 19 -9.84 -1.37 -0.23
N TRP A 20 -10.11 -1.63 -1.51
CA TRP A 20 -9.89 -0.66 -2.58
C TRP A 20 -11.20 -0.19 -3.22
N SER A 21 -11.52 1.11 -3.07
CA SER A 21 -12.58 1.76 -3.86
C SER A 21 -11.98 2.35 -5.13
N ALA A 22 -12.08 1.62 -6.24
CA ALA A 22 -11.65 2.10 -7.55
C ALA A 22 -12.39 3.37 -8.02
N PRO A 23 -13.73 3.51 -7.86
CA PRO A 23 -14.45 4.72 -8.25
C PRO A 23 -13.97 5.97 -7.52
N ASP A 24 -13.73 5.85 -6.21
CA ASP A 24 -13.32 6.99 -5.37
C ASP A 24 -11.80 7.15 -5.29
N LYS A 25 -11.03 6.24 -5.90
CA LYS A 25 -9.56 6.17 -5.83
C LYS A 25 -9.07 6.27 -4.38
N THR A 26 -9.73 5.50 -3.52
CA THR A 26 -9.58 5.60 -2.07
C THR A 26 -9.24 4.22 -1.53
N LEU A 27 -8.12 4.15 -0.80
CA LEU A 27 -7.78 3.00 0.01
C LEU A 27 -8.53 3.11 1.34
N VAL A 28 -9.18 2.05 1.77
CA VAL A 28 -9.96 2.01 3.00
C VAL A 28 -9.25 1.10 3.98
N LEU A 29 -8.90 1.63 5.15
CA LEU A 29 -8.47 0.83 6.29
C LEU A 29 -9.71 0.55 7.15
N ARG A 30 -10.19 -0.69 7.12
CA ARG A 30 -11.30 -1.16 7.94
C ARG A 30 -10.74 -1.86 9.18
N ILE A 31 -11.17 -1.46 10.37
CA ILE A 31 -10.62 -1.89 11.65
C ILE A 31 -11.75 -2.47 12.49
N HIS A 32 -11.55 -3.66 13.04
CA HIS A 32 -12.56 -4.28 13.92
C HIS A 32 -12.73 -3.45 15.20
N LYS A 33 -13.94 -3.23 15.69
CA LYS A 33 -14.18 -2.31 16.84
C LYS A 33 -13.47 -2.70 18.12
N ASP A 34 -13.29 -3.99 18.38
CA ASP A 34 -12.49 -4.46 19.53
C ASP A 34 -11.07 -3.91 19.53
N ILE A 35 -10.50 -3.64 18.35
CA ILE A 35 -9.17 -3.03 18.26
C ILE A 35 -9.20 -1.58 18.73
N ILE A 36 -10.28 -0.84 18.52
CA ILE A 36 -10.33 0.59 18.83
C ILE A 36 -10.11 0.84 20.32
N SER A 37 -10.68 0.00 21.19
CA SER A 37 -10.50 0.08 22.64
C SER A 37 -9.14 -0.46 23.11
N LEU A 38 -8.51 -1.34 22.34
CA LEU A 38 -7.21 -1.95 22.65
C LEU A 38 -6.03 -1.18 22.08
N PHE A 39 -6.26 -0.31 21.09
CA PHE A 39 -5.22 0.41 20.38
C PHE A 39 -4.56 1.43 21.31
N PRO A 40 -3.24 1.35 21.52
CA PRO A 40 -2.54 2.29 22.38
C PRO A 40 -2.53 3.68 21.76
N ALA A 41 -2.83 4.70 22.57
CA ALA A 41 -2.66 6.08 22.14
C ALA A 41 -1.18 6.38 21.87
N ILE A 42 -0.88 6.85 20.66
CA ILE A 42 0.48 7.26 20.27
C ILE A 42 0.59 8.77 20.50
N SER A 43 1.56 9.19 21.32
CA SER A 43 1.77 10.61 21.62
C SER A 43 2.60 11.30 20.53
N ASN A 44 2.41 12.61 20.36
CA ASN A 44 3.30 13.45 19.56
C ASN A 44 4.74 13.45 20.10
N GLU A 45 4.92 13.08 21.37
CA GLU A 45 6.23 12.97 22.00
C GLU A 45 6.97 11.67 21.67
N THR A 46 6.30 10.69 21.06
CA THR A 46 6.91 9.41 20.70
C THR A 46 8.06 9.65 19.69
N PRO A 47 9.28 9.10 19.91
CA PRO A 47 10.46 9.43 19.09
C PRO A 47 10.26 9.27 17.58
N ILE A 48 9.60 8.19 17.15
CA ILE A 48 9.31 7.96 15.73
C ILE A 48 8.36 9.01 15.14
N VAL A 49 7.41 9.51 15.93
CA VAL A 49 6.49 10.58 15.51
C VAL A 49 7.25 11.89 15.35
N LYS A 50 8.08 12.27 16.34
CA LYS A 50 8.95 13.45 16.25
C LYS A 50 9.86 13.39 15.03
N HIS A 51 10.51 12.25 14.81
CA HIS A 51 11.37 12.05 13.66
C HIS A 51 10.63 12.31 12.34
N PHE A 52 9.45 11.71 12.15
CA PHE A 52 8.67 11.91 10.93
C PHE A 52 8.12 13.34 10.78
N MET A 53 7.69 13.98 11.87
CA MET A 53 7.27 15.38 11.86
C MET A 53 8.39 16.29 11.33
N THR A 54 9.63 16.10 11.80
CA THR A 54 10.78 16.87 11.36
C THR A 54 11.24 16.49 9.94
N GLU A 55 11.46 15.20 9.68
CA GLU A 55 12.04 14.69 8.43
C GLU A 55 11.20 15.04 7.20
N PHE A 56 9.88 14.96 7.33
CA PHE A 56 8.94 15.19 6.23
C PHE A 56 8.17 16.51 6.34
N GLY A 57 8.43 17.30 7.40
CA GLY A 57 7.79 18.59 7.64
C GLY A 57 6.26 18.49 7.85
N PHE A 58 5.79 17.40 8.45
CA PHE A 58 4.37 17.24 8.79
C PHE A 58 3.95 18.29 9.83
N GLN A 59 2.68 18.70 9.76
CA GLN A 59 2.12 19.78 10.57
C GLN A 59 1.33 19.24 11.77
N SER A 60 0.79 18.03 11.66
CA SER A 60 0.03 17.41 12.74
C SER A 60 0.13 15.89 12.72
N PHE A 61 -0.13 15.30 13.88
CA PHE A 61 -0.30 13.86 14.06
C PHE A 61 -1.47 13.58 15.00
N VAL A 62 -2.28 12.57 14.68
CA VAL A 62 -3.35 12.05 15.54
C VAL A 62 -3.11 10.57 15.80
N GLY A 63 -2.84 10.21 17.06
CA GLY A 63 -2.43 8.86 17.45
C GLY A 63 -3.52 7.98 18.06
N THR A 64 -4.79 8.31 17.91
CA THR A 64 -5.94 7.52 18.39
C THR A 64 -6.83 7.08 17.22
N LEU A 65 -7.59 6.00 17.41
CA LEU A 65 -8.53 5.48 16.39
C LEU A 65 -9.99 5.90 16.63
N THR A 66 -10.24 6.84 17.53
CA THR A 66 -11.59 7.37 17.84
C THR A 66 -12.07 8.44 16.84
N GLY A 67 -11.22 8.84 15.90
CA GLY A 67 -11.48 9.90 14.93
C GLY A 67 -10.61 9.71 13.69
N ASN A 68 -10.13 10.82 13.14
CA ASN A 68 -9.08 10.77 12.12
C ASN A 68 -7.78 10.24 12.74
N PHE A 69 -6.87 9.75 11.92
CA PHE A 69 -5.63 9.13 12.39
C PHE A 69 -4.43 9.55 11.52
N GLY A 70 -3.23 9.43 12.08
CA GLY A 70 -1.99 9.57 11.34
C GLY A 70 -1.55 11.02 11.13
N PHE A 71 -0.59 11.19 10.22
CA PHE A 71 0.05 12.46 9.90
C PHE A 71 -0.78 13.27 8.90
N ASP A 72 -0.78 14.60 9.06
CA ASP A 72 -1.41 15.57 8.15
C ASP A 72 -2.85 15.22 7.78
N ASP A 73 -3.55 14.55 8.71
CA ASP A 73 -4.97 14.24 8.63
C ASP A 73 -5.32 13.47 7.33
N VAL A 74 -4.43 12.53 6.93
CA VAL A 74 -4.58 11.74 5.70
C VAL A 74 -5.53 10.54 5.84
N PHE A 75 -5.79 10.06 7.06
CA PHE A 75 -6.79 9.03 7.33
C PHE A 75 -8.04 9.70 7.90
N LYS A 76 -9.11 9.70 7.12
CA LYS A 76 -10.39 10.34 7.48
C LYS A 76 -11.37 9.31 7.98
N LEU A 77 -11.97 9.52 9.14
CA LEU A 77 -13.06 8.67 9.62
C LEU A 77 -14.24 8.68 8.65
N ASN A 78 -14.66 7.50 8.18
CA ASN A 78 -15.84 7.34 7.34
C ASN A 78 -17.12 7.42 8.17
N ARG A 79 -17.60 8.64 8.43
CA ARG A 79 -18.84 8.86 9.20
C ARG A 79 -20.13 8.40 8.50
N LYS A 80 -20.06 8.03 7.22
CA LYS A 80 -21.25 7.61 6.45
C LYS A 80 -21.54 6.12 6.58
N ASN A 81 -20.55 5.33 7.01
CA ASN A 81 -20.71 3.90 7.22
C ASN A 81 -20.77 3.62 8.73
N ASP A 82 -21.98 3.52 9.26
CA ASP A 82 -22.21 3.24 10.68
C ASP A 82 -22.30 1.73 10.91
N SER A 83 -21.20 1.02 10.60
CA SER A 83 -21.10 -0.41 10.88
C SER A 83 -21.06 -0.63 12.39
N THR A 84 -21.82 -1.59 12.90
CA THR A 84 -21.75 -2.00 14.30
C THR A 84 -20.45 -2.73 14.63
N GLU A 85 -19.76 -3.32 13.64
CA GLU A 85 -18.59 -4.19 13.83
C GLU A 85 -17.27 -3.52 13.48
N PHE A 86 -17.26 -2.55 12.55
CA PHE A 86 -16.03 -1.96 12.03
C PHE A 86 -16.00 -0.43 12.13
N VAL A 87 -14.79 0.11 12.23
CA VAL A 87 -14.47 1.51 11.97
C VAL A 87 -13.70 1.60 10.66
N GLU A 88 -14.06 2.55 9.81
CA GLU A 88 -13.40 2.74 8.52
C GLU A 88 -12.67 4.08 8.47
N LEU A 89 -11.41 4.04 8.02
CA LEU A 89 -10.59 5.19 7.73
C LEU A 89 -10.32 5.25 6.22
N LEU A 90 -10.72 6.37 5.60
CA LEU A 90 -10.58 6.63 4.17
C LEU A 90 -9.25 7.34 3.91
N VAL A 91 -8.49 6.81 2.95
CA VAL A 91 -7.20 7.34 2.51
C VAL A 91 -7.29 7.68 1.03
N LYS A 92 -7.44 8.97 0.72
CA LYS A 92 -7.46 9.46 -0.67
C LYS A 92 -6.05 9.53 -1.23
N LEU A 93 -5.84 8.90 -2.38
CA LEU A 93 -4.53 8.93 -3.03
C LEU A 93 -4.21 10.35 -3.54
N PRO A 94 -3.03 10.92 -3.22
CA PRO A 94 -2.65 12.25 -3.65
C PRO A 94 -2.16 12.24 -5.11
N LYS A 95 -2.28 13.35 -5.82
CA LYS A 95 -1.48 13.55 -7.05
C LYS A 95 -0.06 13.97 -6.64
N ILE A 96 0.93 13.14 -6.94
CA ILE A 96 2.34 13.37 -6.64
C ILE A 96 3.00 14.06 -7.82
N ARG A 97 2.93 13.47 -9.02
CA ARG A 97 3.52 14.06 -10.23
C ARG A 97 2.56 15.10 -10.81
N VAL A 98 2.96 16.37 -10.79
CA VAL A 98 2.17 17.51 -11.25
C VAL A 98 2.86 18.18 -12.43
N LEU A 99 2.12 18.39 -13.52
CA LEU A 99 2.65 19.11 -14.68
C LEU A 99 2.79 20.60 -14.33
N GLU A 100 3.96 21.17 -14.61
CA GLU A 100 4.18 22.60 -14.47
C GLU A 100 3.28 23.39 -15.42
N LYS A 101 2.88 24.60 -15.00
CA LYS A 101 2.14 25.53 -15.86
C LYS A 101 3.06 26.15 -16.92
N GLU A 102 4.28 26.47 -16.50
CA GLU A 102 5.27 27.15 -17.32
C GLU A 102 5.87 26.21 -18.39
N PRO A 103 6.24 26.75 -19.56
CA PRO A 103 6.93 25.99 -20.58
C PRO A 103 8.30 25.53 -20.09
N CYS A 104 8.73 24.35 -20.55
CA CYS A 104 10.06 23.83 -20.26
C CYS A 104 11.13 24.79 -20.76
N THR A 105 11.92 25.35 -19.85
CA THR A 105 12.96 26.35 -20.13
C THR A 105 14.09 25.84 -21.03
N HIS A 106 14.28 24.51 -21.13
CA HIS A 106 15.30 23.93 -22.02
C HIS A 106 14.89 23.84 -23.48
N CYS A 107 13.59 23.83 -23.76
CA CYS A 107 13.07 23.73 -25.13
C CYS A 107 12.07 24.83 -25.47
N ASN A 108 11.91 25.82 -24.58
CA ASN A 108 10.94 26.91 -24.68
C ASN A 108 9.54 26.40 -25.07
N GLY A 109 9.08 25.31 -24.45
CA GLY A 109 7.76 24.73 -24.72
C GLY A 109 7.67 23.80 -25.94
N THR A 110 8.69 23.74 -26.80
CA THR A 110 8.60 23.00 -28.08
C THR A 110 8.64 21.48 -27.92
N GLY A 111 9.10 20.97 -26.77
CA GLY A 111 9.33 19.55 -26.53
C GLY A 111 10.51 18.97 -27.32
N LYS A 112 11.21 19.77 -28.13
CA LYS A 112 12.26 19.29 -29.04
C LYS A 112 13.63 19.78 -28.59
N ARG A 113 14.64 18.96 -28.79
CA ARG A 113 16.05 19.38 -28.70
C ARG A 113 16.47 19.90 -30.08
N VAL A 114 17.13 21.05 -30.12
CA VAL A 114 17.85 21.54 -31.30
C VAL A 114 19.34 21.43 -30.98
N GLN A 115 19.98 20.36 -31.43
CA GLN A 115 21.45 20.23 -31.42
C GLN A 115 21.88 19.58 -32.72
N HIS A 116 22.87 20.19 -33.39
CA HIS A 116 23.62 19.65 -34.53
C HIS A 116 22.76 18.81 -35.50
N SER A 117 21.73 19.45 -36.07
CA SER A 117 20.89 18.90 -37.15
C SER A 117 20.10 17.61 -36.85
N LYS A 118 20.11 17.06 -35.62
CA LYS A 118 19.26 15.92 -35.21
C LYS A 118 18.10 16.40 -34.32
N ARG A 119 16.87 16.21 -34.80
CA ARG A 119 15.65 16.46 -34.01
C ARG A 119 15.45 15.31 -33.03
N GLY A 120 15.57 15.58 -31.74
CA GLY A 120 15.27 14.63 -30.66
C GLY A 120 14.23 15.17 -29.69
N LYS A 121 13.68 14.32 -28.83
CA LYS A 121 12.85 14.76 -27.70
C LYS A 121 13.73 15.55 -26.72
N CYS A 122 13.22 16.66 -26.19
CA CYS A 122 13.87 17.37 -25.09
C CYS A 122 14.00 16.43 -23.88
N LEU A 123 15.22 16.21 -23.39
CA LEU A 123 15.47 15.27 -22.29
C LEU A 123 14.84 15.71 -20.96
N ARG A 124 14.68 17.02 -20.75
CA ARG A 124 14.13 17.56 -19.50
C ARG A 124 12.61 17.38 -19.38
N CYS A 125 11.87 17.57 -20.47
CA CYS A 125 10.41 17.39 -20.49
C CYS A 125 9.98 16.11 -21.22
N HIS A 126 10.92 15.26 -21.61
CA HIS A 126 10.71 14.03 -22.38
C HIS A 126 9.78 14.21 -23.59
N GLY A 127 9.85 15.36 -24.27
CA GLY A 127 9.02 15.66 -25.44
C GLY A 127 7.68 16.35 -25.17
N LYS A 128 7.29 16.57 -23.90
CA LYS A 128 5.98 17.13 -23.54
C LYS A 128 5.90 18.67 -23.58
N GLY A 129 7.02 19.36 -23.70
CA GLY A 129 7.08 20.83 -23.69
C GLY A 129 6.91 21.48 -22.32
N ARG A 130 6.54 20.72 -21.28
CA ARG A 130 6.45 21.17 -19.88
C ARG A 130 7.07 20.13 -18.96
N CYS A 131 7.71 20.57 -17.89
CA CYS A 131 8.32 19.67 -16.91
C CYS A 131 7.28 19.21 -15.87
N TYR A 132 7.67 18.23 -15.06
CA TYR A 132 6.89 17.80 -13.91
C TYR A 132 7.60 18.22 -12.61
N THR A 133 6.81 18.61 -11.62
CA THR A 133 7.23 18.67 -10.22
C THR A 133 6.59 17.52 -9.44
N TYR A 134 7.17 17.20 -8.29
CA TYR A 134 6.70 16.10 -7.46
C TYR A 134 6.37 16.59 -6.04
N ASN A 135 5.11 16.43 -5.62
CA ASN A 135 4.67 16.74 -4.27
C ASN A 135 4.52 15.44 -3.46
N TRP A 136 5.58 15.08 -2.75
CA TRP A 136 5.64 13.84 -1.99
C TRP A 136 5.03 13.90 -0.59
N LYS A 137 4.76 15.10 -0.06
CA LYS A 137 4.42 15.28 1.37
C LYS A 137 3.25 14.42 1.82
N LYS A 138 2.14 14.47 1.09
CA LYS A 138 0.94 13.66 1.40
C LYS A 138 1.18 12.16 1.26
N ALA A 139 2.00 11.74 0.29
CA ALA A 139 2.31 10.33 0.11
C ALA A 139 3.18 9.79 1.25
N TYR A 140 4.16 10.56 1.71
CA TYR A 140 4.93 10.24 2.91
C TYR A 140 4.03 10.20 4.16
N ALA A 141 3.09 11.14 4.31
CA ALA A 141 2.16 11.12 5.44
C ALA A 141 1.31 9.84 5.46
N ILE A 142 0.82 9.38 4.29
CA ILE A 142 0.09 8.12 4.17
C ILE A 142 0.97 6.92 4.54
N SER A 143 2.17 6.83 3.93
CA SER A 143 3.14 5.76 4.17
C SER A 143 3.51 5.65 5.66
N ALA A 144 3.87 6.78 6.29
CA ALA A 144 4.26 6.82 7.70
C ALA A 144 3.10 6.46 8.65
N SER A 145 1.87 6.90 8.32
CA SER A 145 0.68 6.58 9.10
C SER A 145 0.35 5.09 9.04
N PHE A 146 0.43 4.46 7.86
CA PHE A 146 0.29 3.01 7.73
C PHE A 146 1.38 2.27 8.53
N GLY A 147 2.64 2.71 8.45
CA GLY A 147 3.73 2.08 9.20
C GLY A 147 3.52 2.08 10.71
N LEU A 148 3.05 3.20 11.26
CA LEU A 148 2.68 3.27 12.68
C LEU A 148 1.49 2.37 13.00
N PHE A 149 0.42 2.45 12.20
CA PHE A 149 -0.76 1.62 12.42
C PHE A 149 -0.41 0.12 12.44
N PHE A 150 0.28 -0.35 11.41
CA PHE A 150 0.65 -1.76 11.25
C PHE A 150 1.53 -2.24 12.40
N ARG A 151 2.50 -1.44 12.82
CA ARG A 151 3.35 -1.77 13.96
C ARG A 151 2.56 -1.90 15.26
N MET A 152 1.59 -1.03 15.49
CA MET A 152 0.80 -1.07 16.72
C MET A 152 -0.24 -2.20 16.74
N ILE A 153 -0.75 -2.61 15.57
CA ILE A 153 -1.79 -3.64 15.47
C ILE A 153 -1.26 -5.06 15.33
N GLU A 154 0.04 -5.21 15.11
CA GLU A 154 0.67 -6.52 14.90
C GLU A 154 0.49 -7.46 16.11
N PHE A 155 0.52 -6.90 17.32
CA PHE A 155 0.43 -7.63 18.58
C PHE A 155 -0.64 -7.03 19.49
N PRO A 156 -1.93 -7.26 19.21
CA PRO A 156 -2.99 -6.73 20.06
C PRO A 156 -2.94 -7.43 21.42
N LYS A 157 -3.33 -6.69 22.47
CA LYS A 157 -3.36 -7.21 23.85
C LYS A 157 -4.35 -8.36 24.04
N LYS A 158 -5.37 -8.42 23.20
CA LYS A 158 -6.44 -9.42 23.21
C LYS A 158 -6.87 -9.68 21.76
N GLU A 159 -7.32 -10.89 21.49
CA GLU A 159 -7.96 -11.21 20.22
C GLU A 159 -9.29 -10.48 20.06
N THR A 160 -9.68 -10.23 18.81
CA THR A 160 -10.99 -9.69 18.48
C THR A 160 -12.04 -10.80 18.59
N SER A 161 -13.30 -10.40 18.74
CA SER A 161 -14.47 -11.27 18.71
C SER A 161 -14.88 -11.69 17.29
N SER A 162 -14.12 -11.31 16.27
CA SER A 162 -14.45 -11.63 14.89
C SER A 162 -14.34 -13.12 14.61
N LEU A 163 -15.35 -13.68 13.94
CA LEU A 163 -15.31 -15.04 13.41
C LEU A 163 -14.53 -15.13 12.08
N LEU A 164 -14.25 -13.99 11.45
CA LEU A 164 -13.50 -13.94 10.20
C LEU A 164 -12.00 -14.07 10.50
N PRO A 165 -11.23 -14.75 9.62
CA PRO A 165 -9.78 -14.79 9.76
C PRO A 165 -9.14 -13.49 9.28
N GLN A 166 -8.06 -13.07 9.94
CA GLN A 166 -7.10 -12.13 9.39
C GLN A 166 -6.44 -12.76 8.15
N LEU A 167 -6.38 -12.02 7.04
CA LEU A 167 -5.79 -12.51 5.78
C LEU A 167 -4.33 -12.09 5.60
N LEU A 168 -3.99 -10.90 6.06
CA LEU A 168 -2.65 -10.31 5.94
C LEU A 168 -2.20 -9.69 7.25
N LEU A 169 -0.91 -9.82 7.57
CA LEU A 169 -0.20 -8.91 8.45
C LEU A 169 0.85 -8.17 7.64
N ILE A 170 0.73 -6.86 7.54
CA ILE A 170 1.60 -6.00 6.75
C ILE A 170 2.56 -5.28 7.68
N ARG A 171 3.79 -5.06 7.21
CA ARG A 171 4.79 -4.18 7.82
C ARG A 171 5.31 -3.25 6.73
N THR A 172 5.48 -1.98 7.07
CA THR A 172 6.02 -0.99 6.14
C THR A 172 7.10 -0.15 6.79
N THR A 173 7.98 0.42 5.96
CA THR A 173 8.97 1.42 6.35
C THR A 173 8.72 2.70 5.55
N THR A 174 9.07 3.84 6.15
CA THR A 174 9.00 5.14 5.47
C THR A 174 10.30 5.88 5.71
N ALA A 175 11.05 6.10 4.64
CA ALA A 175 12.27 6.91 4.62
C ALA A 175 12.43 7.58 3.25
N LYS A 176 13.35 8.54 3.15
CA LYS A 176 13.75 9.10 1.84
C LYS A 176 14.82 8.22 1.20
N GLY A 177 14.81 8.16 -0.13
CA GLY A 177 15.86 7.49 -0.90
C GLY A 177 15.59 6.00 -1.13
N ILE A 178 16.66 5.27 -1.47
CA ILE A 178 16.61 3.85 -1.85
C ILE A 178 16.02 3.03 -0.69
N HIS A 179 15.11 2.11 -1.01
CA HIS A 179 14.35 1.27 -0.09
C HIS A 179 13.44 2.04 0.88
N GLY A 180 13.24 3.34 0.67
CA GLY A 180 12.44 4.21 1.54
C GLY A 180 10.94 3.90 1.58
N GLY A 181 10.45 3.08 0.66
CA GLY A 181 9.07 2.62 0.59
C GLY A 181 8.89 1.13 0.93
N SER A 182 9.87 0.48 1.55
CA SER A 182 9.84 -0.97 1.75
C SER A 182 8.57 -1.46 2.47
N LEU A 183 8.08 -2.63 2.07
CA LEU A 183 6.98 -3.34 2.70
C LEU A 183 7.20 -4.85 2.67
N GLY A 184 6.56 -5.55 3.60
CA GLY A 184 6.56 -6.99 3.69
C GLY A 184 5.49 -7.45 4.66
N GLY A 185 5.48 -8.72 4.99
CA GLY A 185 4.44 -9.23 5.86
C GLY A 185 4.26 -10.74 5.80
N ASN A 186 3.11 -11.17 6.29
CA ASN A 186 2.69 -12.56 6.31
C ASN A 186 1.28 -12.68 5.71
N MET A 187 1.11 -13.66 4.82
CA MET A 187 -0.18 -14.14 4.32
C MET A 187 -0.65 -15.28 5.20
N SER A 188 -1.94 -15.30 5.54
CA SER A 188 -2.51 -16.32 6.41
C SER A 188 -2.78 -17.64 5.70
N ILE A 189 -2.96 -18.71 6.48
CA ILE A 189 -3.37 -20.02 5.95
C ILE A 189 -4.63 -19.91 5.06
N PRO A 190 -5.74 -19.26 5.48
CA PRO A 190 -6.91 -19.09 4.61
C PRO A 190 -6.61 -18.40 3.27
N LEU A 191 -5.79 -17.34 3.27
CA LEU A 191 -5.48 -16.63 2.03
C LEU A 191 -4.63 -17.50 1.08
N CYS A 192 -3.63 -18.20 1.62
CA CYS A 192 -2.80 -19.12 0.84
C CYS A 192 -3.62 -20.31 0.31
N ASN A 193 -4.50 -20.90 1.14
CA ASN A 193 -5.39 -21.98 0.70
C ASN A 193 -6.31 -21.53 -0.44
N TRP A 194 -6.87 -20.32 -0.36
CA TRP A 194 -7.65 -19.77 -1.45
C TRP A 194 -6.81 -19.59 -2.73
N MET A 195 -5.58 -19.06 -2.63
CA MET A 195 -4.70 -18.94 -3.80
C MET A 195 -4.31 -20.30 -4.40
N ARG A 196 -4.26 -21.38 -3.60
CA ARG A 196 -4.00 -22.75 -4.09
C ARG A 196 -5.18 -23.35 -4.86
N THR A 197 -6.34 -22.69 -4.89
CA THR A 197 -7.48 -23.14 -5.72
C THR A 197 -7.30 -22.80 -7.20
N PHE A 198 -6.43 -21.84 -7.51
CA PHE A 198 -5.97 -21.60 -8.88
C PHE A 198 -4.99 -22.70 -9.32
N PRO A 199 -4.76 -22.89 -10.64
CA PRO A 199 -3.76 -23.84 -11.14
C PRO A 199 -2.44 -23.73 -10.38
N PHE A 200 -2.10 -24.76 -9.60
CA PHE A 200 -1.05 -24.68 -8.58
C PHE A 200 0.34 -24.54 -9.20
N ASP A 201 0.67 -25.41 -10.16
CA ASP A 201 1.98 -25.47 -10.83
C ASP A 201 2.12 -24.48 -12.00
N GLU A 202 1.10 -23.67 -12.24
CA GLU A 202 1.10 -22.70 -13.33
C GLU A 202 1.03 -21.28 -12.79
N ARG A 203 1.43 -20.33 -13.63
CA ARG A 203 1.19 -18.91 -13.36
C ARG A 203 -0.28 -18.63 -13.64
N PHE A 204 -1.00 -18.15 -12.62
CA PHE A 204 -2.36 -17.66 -12.76
C PHE A 204 -2.40 -16.14 -12.59
N ASP A 205 -2.70 -15.42 -13.68
CA ASP A 205 -2.77 -13.96 -13.66
C ASP A 205 -3.97 -13.46 -12.84
N LEU A 206 -3.76 -12.37 -12.09
CA LEU A 206 -4.73 -11.72 -11.24
C LEU A 206 -5.03 -10.31 -11.79
N PRO A 207 -5.84 -10.20 -12.87
CA PRO A 207 -6.04 -8.94 -13.58
C PRO A 207 -6.66 -7.84 -12.72
N GLU A 208 -7.53 -8.18 -11.76
CA GLU A 208 -8.14 -7.19 -10.85
C GLU A 208 -7.11 -6.57 -9.90
N VAL A 209 -6.13 -7.36 -9.47
CA VAL A 209 -5.01 -6.89 -8.63
C VAL A 209 -4.12 -5.98 -9.45
N GLU A 210 -3.72 -6.40 -10.65
CA GLU A 210 -2.92 -5.58 -11.57
C GLU A 210 -3.63 -4.24 -11.88
N GLN A 211 -4.92 -4.28 -12.19
CA GLN A 211 -5.70 -3.11 -12.52
C GLN A 211 -5.79 -2.14 -11.33
N ALA A 212 -5.96 -2.64 -10.11
CA ALA A 212 -5.98 -1.82 -8.90
C ALA A 212 -4.62 -1.14 -8.68
N THR A 213 -3.52 -1.88 -8.79
CA THR A 213 -2.15 -1.34 -8.70
C THR A 213 -1.94 -0.26 -9.75
N ARG A 214 -2.25 -0.53 -11.01
CA ARG A 214 -2.16 0.45 -12.11
C ARG A 214 -2.98 1.71 -11.82
N ALA A 215 -4.25 1.56 -11.45
CA ALA A 215 -5.14 2.68 -11.19
C ALA A 215 -4.63 3.56 -10.03
N SER A 216 -4.10 2.96 -8.96
CA SER A 216 -3.50 3.70 -7.86
C SER A 216 -2.22 4.43 -8.25
N TYR A 217 -1.32 3.77 -8.98
CA TYR A 217 -0.07 4.37 -9.43
C TYR A 217 -0.33 5.53 -10.39
N GLU A 218 -1.19 5.33 -11.40
CA GLU A 218 -1.58 6.38 -12.35
C GLU A 218 -2.33 7.54 -11.67
N THR A 219 -3.00 7.30 -10.55
CA THR A 219 -3.62 8.39 -9.78
C THR A 219 -2.57 9.31 -9.16
N MET A 220 -1.47 8.72 -8.65
CA MET A 220 -0.39 9.45 -8.00
C MET A 220 0.61 10.03 -9.01
N MET A 221 0.98 9.24 -10.00
CA MET A 221 2.04 9.56 -10.94
C MET A 221 1.48 10.00 -12.29
N GLY A 222 0.20 9.83 -12.60
CA GLY A 222 -0.35 10.04 -13.94
C GLY A 222 -0.06 8.86 -14.87
N ARG A 223 -0.78 8.79 -16.00
CA ARG A 223 -0.65 7.69 -16.97
C ARG A 223 0.77 7.55 -17.52
N THR A 224 1.15 6.31 -17.79
CA THR A 224 2.47 5.92 -18.28
C THR A 224 2.32 4.83 -19.34
N GLU A 225 2.99 5.03 -20.48
CA GLU A 225 2.85 4.14 -21.65
C GLU A 225 3.78 2.92 -21.60
N TYR A 226 4.81 2.96 -20.75
CA TYR A 226 5.92 1.98 -20.75
C TYR A 226 6.16 1.34 -19.38
N GLU A 227 5.25 1.53 -18.44
CA GLU A 227 5.41 0.96 -17.11
C GLU A 227 4.86 -0.46 -17.05
N ARG A 228 5.61 -1.33 -16.38
CA ARG A 228 5.23 -2.72 -16.16
C ARG A 228 4.39 -2.81 -14.90
N PHE A 229 3.24 -3.44 -15.04
CA PHE A 229 2.41 -3.91 -13.95
C PHE A 229 2.20 -5.39 -14.19
N GLY A 230 2.11 -6.16 -13.12
CA GLY A 230 1.82 -7.58 -13.18
C GLY A 230 1.32 -8.03 -11.82
N ALA A 231 0.38 -8.95 -11.80
CA ALA A 231 -0.01 -9.62 -10.57
C ALA A 231 -0.41 -11.04 -10.94
N TYR A 232 0.16 -12.01 -10.24
CA TYR A 232 -0.16 -13.40 -10.45
C TYR A 232 0.03 -14.20 -9.18
N THR A 233 -0.57 -15.38 -9.15
CA THR A 233 -0.28 -16.39 -8.16
C THR A 233 0.36 -17.62 -8.80
N HIS A 234 1.23 -18.27 -8.03
CA HIS A 234 1.89 -19.51 -8.38
C HIS A 234 2.19 -20.27 -7.08
N CYS A 235 1.89 -21.56 -7.03
CA CYS A 235 2.02 -22.41 -5.83
C CYS A 235 1.35 -21.82 -4.57
N GLY A 236 0.22 -21.11 -4.72
CA GLY A 236 -0.47 -20.45 -3.60
C GLY A 236 0.26 -19.24 -3.01
N LYS A 237 1.21 -18.66 -3.76
CA LYS A 237 1.97 -17.47 -3.38
C LYS A 237 1.68 -16.34 -4.36
N LEU A 238 1.73 -15.09 -3.88
CA LEU A 238 1.48 -13.90 -4.69
C LEU A 238 2.80 -13.29 -5.18
N VAL A 239 2.81 -12.88 -6.44
CA VAL A 239 3.74 -11.88 -6.97
C VAL A 239 2.93 -10.70 -7.49
N ALA A 240 3.34 -9.48 -7.15
CA ALA A 240 2.76 -8.27 -7.71
C ALA A 240 3.82 -7.21 -7.97
N ASP A 241 3.86 -6.71 -9.20
CA ASP A 241 4.84 -5.77 -9.71
C ASP A 241 4.26 -4.35 -9.76
N CYS A 242 5.12 -3.38 -9.44
CA CYS A 242 4.90 -1.96 -9.60
C CYS A 242 5.93 -1.35 -10.58
N PRO A 243 5.67 -0.14 -11.09
CA PRO A 243 6.65 0.55 -11.90
C PRO A 243 7.92 0.89 -11.12
N GLY A 244 9.06 0.51 -11.69
CA GLY A 244 10.39 0.68 -11.12
C GLY A 244 11.36 -0.36 -11.70
N ASP A 245 12.55 -0.45 -11.12
CA ASP A 245 13.53 -1.48 -11.48
C ASP A 245 13.29 -2.75 -10.67
N ALA A 246 12.61 -3.74 -11.26
CA ALA A 246 12.14 -4.94 -10.54
C ALA A 246 11.42 -4.59 -9.22
N CYS A 247 10.55 -3.57 -9.28
CA CYS A 247 9.74 -3.09 -8.15
C CYS A 247 8.56 -4.03 -7.94
N GLY A 248 8.41 -4.61 -6.76
CA GLY A 248 7.29 -5.50 -6.51
C GLY A 248 7.30 -6.14 -5.13
N ILE A 249 6.33 -7.02 -4.89
CA ILE A 249 6.30 -7.96 -3.77
C ILE A 249 6.41 -9.39 -4.30
N HIS A 250 7.14 -10.21 -3.55
CA HIS A 250 7.44 -11.59 -3.87
C HIS A 250 7.42 -12.42 -2.57
N PRO A 251 7.19 -13.73 -2.65
CA PRO A 251 7.34 -14.57 -1.48
C PRO A 251 8.83 -14.62 -1.06
N ASN A 252 9.09 -14.72 0.25
CA ASN A 252 10.46 -14.77 0.79
C ASN A 252 11.21 -16.03 0.35
N ASP A 253 10.48 -17.11 0.18
CA ASP A 253 10.95 -18.39 -0.31
C ASP A 253 9.91 -18.97 -1.26
N TRP A 254 10.34 -19.88 -2.12
CA TRP A 254 9.45 -20.67 -2.96
C TRP A 254 9.20 -22.07 -2.40
N HIS A 255 9.57 -22.35 -1.15
CA HIS A 255 9.33 -23.65 -0.53
C HIS A 255 7.84 -23.90 -0.33
N GLU A 256 7.37 -25.07 -0.73
CA GLU A 256 5.98 -25.44 -0.63
C GLU A 256 5.70 -26.06 0.74
N ASP A 257 4.97 -25.32 1.56
CA ASP A 257 4.29 -25.88 2.74
C ASP A 257 2.80 -25.61 2.57
N LEU A 258 2.03 -26.69 2.42
CA LEU A 258 0.59 -26.64 2.18
C LEU A 258 -0.22 -26.37 3.46
N LEU A 259 0.40 -26.53 4.63
CA LEU A 259 -0.26 -26.39 5.93
C LEU A 259 -0.02 -25.03 6.57
N SER A 260 0.83 -24.19 5.97
CA SER A 260 1.13 -22.85 6.46
C SER A 260 0.76 -21.75 5.46
N GLY A 261 0.64 -20.54 6.00
CA GLY A 261 0.71 -19.30 5.25
C GLY A 261 2.17 -18.89 4.99
N HIS A 262 2.38 -17.84 4.21
CA HIS A 262 3.72 -17.50 3.69
C HIS A 262 4.13 -16.08 4.03
N ALA A 263 5.43 -15.88 4.29
CA ALA A 263 6.01 -14.55 4.39
C ALA A 263 6.27 -13.97 2.99
N PHE A 264 6.12 -12.65 2.87
CA PHE A 264 6.45 -11.91 1.65
C PHE A 264 7.29 -10.68 1.98
N ALA A 265 8.09 -10.27 1.01
CA ALA A 265 8.88 -9.05 1.06
C ALA A 265 8.83 -8.33 -0.28
N CYS A 266 9.21 -7.06 -0.26
CA CYS A 266 9.33 -6.29 -1.47
C CYS A 266 10.76 -6.31 -2.04
N HIS A 267 10.86 -6.00 -3.33
CA HIS A 267 12.12 -5.70 -4.00
C HIS A 267 12.05 -4.29 -4.61
N ASN A 268 13.10 -3.48 -4.42
CA ASN A 268 13.26 -2.13 -5.00
C ASN A 268 12.04 -1.19 -4.88
N VAL A 269 11.37 -1.23 -3.74
CA VAL A 269 10.29 -0.29 -3.40
C VAL A 269 10.90 0.92 -2.69
N ASP A 270 11.22 1.93 -3.49
CA ASP A 270 11.98 3.11 -3.04
C ASP A 270 11.09 4.27 -2.58
N SER A 271 9.85 4.33 -3.09
CA SER A 271 8.99 5.50 -2.91
C SER A 271 7.64 5.17 -2.27
N PRO A 272 7.01 6.14 -1.58
CA PRO A 272 5.65 6.00 -1.10
C PRO A 272 4.64 5.70 -2.22
N ALA A 273 4.87 6.17 -3.44
CA ALA A 273 3.97 5.88 -4.57
C ALA A 273 3.93 4.38 -4.88
N GLN A 274 5.10 3.74 -4.91
CA GLN A 274 5.21 2.30 -5.14
C GLN A 274 4.63 1.52 -3.95
N GLN A 275 5.00 1.89 -2.72
CA GLN A 275 4.47 1.26 -1.50
C GLN A 275 2.93 1.29 -1.46
N ILE A 276 2.34 2.47 -1.64
CA ILE A 276 0.89 2.65 -1.60
C ILE A 276 0.20 1.88 -2.73
N SER A 277 0.81 1.80 -3.92
CA SER A 277 0.25 1.03 -5.04
C SER A 277 0.26 -0.47 -4.75
N LEU A 278 1.28 -0.98 -4.06
CA LEU A 278 1.35 -2.37 -3.62
C LEU A 278 0.42 -2.65 -2.43
N LEU A 279 0.19 -1.70 -1.53
CA LEU A 279 -0.88 -1.81 -0.52
C LEU A 279 -2.27 -1.91 -1.16
N VAL A 280 -2.50 -1.17 -2.26
CA VAL A 280 -3.73 -1.30 -3.05
C VAL A 280 -3.81 -2.66 -3.75
N ALA A 281 -2.70 -3.21 -4.23
CA ALA A 281 -2.63 -4.57 -4.78
C ALA A 281 -3.10 -5.60 -3.73
N LEU A 282 -2.53 -5.53 -2.52
CA LEU A 282 -2.89 -6.38 -1.39
C LEU A 282 -4.35 -6.22 -0.98
N ALA A 283 -4.88 -4.99 -1.00
CA ALA A 283 -6.28 -4.71 -0.75
C ALA A 283 -7.20 -5.39 -1.76
N ALA A 284 -6.90 -5.25 -3.06
CA ALA A 284 -7.69 -5.89 -4.13
C ALA A 284 -7.65 -7.43 -4.05
N LEU A 285 -6.50 -8.01 -3.69
CA LEU A 285 -6.36 -9.44 -3.44
C LEU A 285 -7.26 -9.90 -2.28
N CYS A 286 -7.20 -9.20 -1.15
CA CYS A 286 -8.04 -9.51 0.01
C CYS A 286 -9.52 -9.34 -0.28
N ASP A 287 -9.91 -8.29 -1.02
CA ASP A 287 -11.29 -8.07 -1.44
C ASP A 287 -11.82 -9.23 -2.28
N LYS A 288 -11.01 -9.75 -3.20
CA LYS A 288 -11.35 -10.93 -4.02
C LYS A 288 -11.45 -12.18 -3.16
N ALA A 289 -10.41 -12.48 -2.37
CA ALA A 289 -10.36 -13.65 -1.50
C ALA A 289 -11.52 -13.67 -0.50
N ARG A 290 -11.84 -12.53 0.13
CA ARG A 290 -12.91 -12.46 1.13
C ARG A 290 -14.28 -12.78 0.52
N LYS A 291 -14.56 -12.34 -0.71
CA LYS A 291 -15.82 -12.64 -1.41
C LYS A 291 -15.96 -14.13 -1.73
N GLU A 292 -14.86 -14.78 -2.08
CA GLU A 292 -14.85 -16.18 -2.54
C GLU A 292 -14.67 -17.18 -1.38
N ILE A 293 -14.06 -16.79 -0.27
CA ILE A 293 -13.97 -17.62 0.95
C ILE A 293 -15.32 -17.63 1.71
N LEU A 294 -16.09 -16.55 1.62
CA LEU A 294 -17.39 -16.41 2.30
C LEU A 294 -18.60 -16.82 1.44
N SER A 295 -18.39 -17.14 0.16
CA SER A 295 -19.41 -17.68 -0.74
C SER A 295 -19.53 -19.18 -0.61
#